data_AF-A0AA88N5V8-F1
#
_entry.id   AF-A0AA88N5V8-F1
#
_cell.length_a   1.000
_cell.length_b   1.000
_cell.length_c   1.000
_cell.angle_alpha   90.00
_cell.angle_beta   90.00
_cell.angle_gamma   90.00
#
_symmetry.space_group_name_H-M   'P 1'
#
loop_
_entity.id
_entity.type
_entity.pdbx_description
1 polymer ?
#
loop_
_entity_poly.entity_id
_entity_poly.type
_entity_poly.pdbx_seq_one_letter_code
_entity_poly.pdbx_strand_id
1 'polypeptide(L)'
;MEESEVVTQKTTVNDKSGEGATENRSDEATGEVSSQMSNPESARKTPEETEARYERLRLFEKVMQKSLEKFTEHASFNRFASMFRPLYKKNPQKMENIHKEFIDELRRAIQEDIRRLIEEGRLELKLNELDKLENAAKNTPEPAWRPSGFPEQDFCSFVMPFYQKQEAYMKLELKKIQKENAALAQKVQAGREKIAQTENSISAAVDEWKATLAEFERPASFLFPAGVFDV
;
A
#
# COMPACT_ATOMS: atom_id res chain seq x y z
N MET A 1 37.19 5.33 21.89
CA MET A 1 37.04 4.43 23.04
C MET A 1 35.57 4.34 23.37
N GLU A 2 34.86 3.23 23.18
CA GLU A 2 35.05 2.01 22.37
C GLU A 2 33.61 1.70 21.85
N GLU A 3 33.35 1.24 20.63
CA GLU A 3 33.48 -0.14 20.16
C GLU A 3 33.11 -1.21 21.22
N SER A 4 32.37 -2.28 20.93
CA SER A 4 31.49 -2.67 19.82
C SER A 4 30.82 -3.99 20.24
N GLU A 5 29.58 -4.28 19.86
CA GLU A 5 29.22 -5.65 19.40
C GLU A 5 27.82 -5.76 18.77
N VAL A 6 27.69 -6.70 17.84
CA VAL A 6 26.45 -7.06 17.13
C VAL A 6 26.37 -8.58 17.11
N VAL A 7 25.29 -9.14 17.67
CA VAL A 7 25.00 -10.58 17.57
C VAL A 7 23.77 -10.81 16.70
N THR A 8 24.01 -11.23 15.46
CA THR A 8 22.96 -11.68 14.55
C THR A 8 22.75 -13.19 14.74
N GLN A 9 21.51 -13.63 14.92
CA GLN A 9 21.13 -15.02 14.68
C GLN A 9 20.00 -15.12 13.66
N LYS A 10 20.10 -16.15 12.82
CA LYS A 10 19.27 -16.41 11.65
C LYS A 10 18.84 -17.87 11.71
N THR A 11 17.55 -18.13 11.73
CA THR A 11 16.99 -19.47 11.53
C THR A 11 15.80 -19.39 10.59
N THR A 12 15.84 -20.22 9.56
CA THR A 12 14.83 -20.39 8.51
C THR A 12 14.69 -21.89 8.32
N VAL A 13 13.48 -22.44 8.15
CA VAL A 13 13.24 -23.74 7.49
C VAL A 13 11.75 -24.01 7.27
N ASN A 14 11.44 -24.57 6.09
CA ASN A 14 10.28 -25.29 5.56
C ASN A 14 8.81 -24.84 5.84
N ASP A 15 7.83 -24.88 4.92
CA ASP A 15 7.61 -25.53 3.59
C ASP A 15 6.65 -26.76 3.60
N LYS A 16 5.74 -26.76 2.59
CA LYS A 16 4.91 -27.83 1.98
C LYS A 16 3.53 -28.30 2.51
N SER A 17 2.69 -28.52 1.48
CA SER A 17 1.51 -29.41 1.36
C SER A 17 0.21 -29.02 2.09
N GLY A 18 -0.99 -29.35 1.56
CA GLY A 18 -1.28 -30.07 0.31
C GLY A 18 -2.76 -30.07 -0.13
N GLU A 19 -2.99 -30.64 -1.31
CA GLU A 19 -4.17 -30.62 -2.18
C GLU A 19 -5.47 -31.30 -1.68
N GLY A 20 -6.60 -30.98 -2.36
CA GLY A 20 -7.82 -31.80 -2.42
C GLY A 20 -8.90 -31.53 -1.35
N ALA A 21 -10.19 -31.77 -1.58
CA ALA A 21 -10.91 -32.10 -2.82
C ALA A 21 -12.43 -31.80 -2.67
N THR A 22 -13.21 -32.20 -3.69
CA THR A 22 -14.67 -32.46 -3.76
C THR A 22 -15.45 -32.66 -2.43
N GLU A 23 -16.76 -32.38 -2.34
CA GLU A 23 -17.79 -32.75 -3.33
C GLU A 23 -19.12 -31.94 -3.23
N ASN A 24 -19.99 -32.13 -4.22
CA ASN A 24 -21.29 -31.47 -4.36
C ASN A 24 -22.33 -31.89 -3.30
N ARG A 25 -23.35 -31.04 -3.10
CA ARG A 25 -24.72 -31.54 -2.98
C ARG A 25 -25.71 -30.63 -3.69
N SER A 26 -26.37 -31.18 -4.70
CA SER A 26 -27.45 -30.57 -5.47
C SER A 26 -28.82 -30.87 -4.82
N ASP A 27 -29.88 -30.61 -5.60
CA ASP A 27 -31.27 -31.07 -5.49
C ASP A 27 -32.21 -29.93 -5.02
N GLU A 28 -32.85 -29.18 -5.95
CA GLU A 28 -34.09 -29.51 -6.69
C GLU A 28 -35.33 -29.07 -5.85
N ALA A 29 -36.32 -28.31 -6.35
CA ALA A 29 -37.12 -28.55 -7.56
C ALA A 29 -37.66 -27.24 -8.19
N THR A 30 -37.42 -27.03 -9.49
CA THR A 30 -38.38 -27.09 -10.63
C THR A 30 -39.44 -25.97 -10.74
N GLY A 31 -39.57 -25.45 -11.96
CA GLY A 31 -40.48 -24.36 -12.34
C GLY A 31 -40.25 -23.94 -13.78
N GLU A 32 -40.58 -24.82 -14.73
CA GLU A 32 -40.48 -24.59 -16.18
C GLU A 32 -41.48 -23.48 -16.63
N VAL A 33 -41.37 -22.84 -17.80
CA VAL A 33 -41.58 -23.41 -19.15
C VAL A 33 -41.11 -22.41 -20.23
N SER A 34 -40.33 -22.89 -21.21
CA SER A 34 -40.35 -22.63 -22.69
C SER A 34 -40.58 -21.20 -23.29
N SER A 35 -40.07 -20.80 -24.47
CA SER A 35 -39.47 -21.52 -25.60
C SER A 35 -38.49 -20.67 -26.45
N GLN A 36 -37.49 -21.33 -27.04
CA GLN A 36 -36.95 -21.13 -28.41
C GLN A 36 -36.41 -19.76 -28.92
N MET A 37 -35.08 -19.71 -28.99
CA MET A 37 -34.26 -19.45 -30.21
C MET A 37 -34.48 -18.20 -31.10
N SER A 38 -33.43 -17.37 -31.18
CA SER A 38 -32.87 -16.84 -32.44
C SER A 38 -31.39 -16.47 -32.26
N ASN A 39 -30.64 -16.37 -33.36
CA ASN A 39 -29.16 -16.31 -33.34
C ASN A 39 -28.60 -14.87 -33.11
N PRO A 40 -27.28 -14.71 -32.84
CA PRO A 40 -26.74 -13.47 -32.25
C PRO A 40 -26.37 -12.39 -33.27
N GLU A 41 -26.71 -11.12 -32.98
CA GLU A 41 -26.16 -9.98 -33.72
C GLU A 41 -25.95 -8.71 -32.87
N SER A 42 -24.68 -8.29 -32.78
CA SER A 42 -24.21 -6.88 -32.75
C SER A 42 -24.81 -5.87 -31.75
N ALA A 43 -24.91 -6.21 -30.46
CA ALA A 43 -24.95 -5.20 -29.39
C ALA A 43 -23.53 -4.63 -29.14
N ARG A 44 -23.13 -3.69 -30.00
CA ARG A 44 -21.82 -3.02 -30.09
C ARG A 44 -21.06 -2.84 -28.76
N LYS A 45 -19.84 -3.38 -28.68
CA LYS A 45 -18.78 -2.76 -27.87
C LYS A 45 -18.48 -1.37 -28.45
N THR A 46 -18.42 -0.35 -27.61
CA THR A 46 -17.92 0.98 -28.00
C THR A 46 -16.42 0.88 -28.33
N PRO A 47 -15.95 1.36 -29.49
CA PRO A 47 -14.52 1.32 -29.85
C PRO A 47 -13.69 2.44 -29.20
N GLU A 48 -14.35 3.47 -28.66
CA GLU A 48 -13.74 4.73 -28.19
C GLU A 48 -12.74 4.55 -27.05
N GLU A 49 -12.90 3.55 -26.16
CA GLU A 49 -11.95 3.26 -25.08
C GLU A 49 -10.58 2.77 -25.57
N THR A 50 -10.42 2.50 -26.87
CA THR A 50 -9.15 2.13 -27.51
C THR A 50 -8.51 3.23 -28.36
N GLU A 51 -9.18 4.34 -28.64
CA GLU A 51 -8.67 5.34 -29.61
C GLU A 51 -7.70 6.37 -29.03
N ALA A 52 -7.78 6.69 -27.74
CA ALA A 52 -6.83 7.58 -27.07
C ALA A 52 -5.38 7.05 -27.04
N ARG A 53 -5.16 5.77 -27.38
CA ARG A 53 -3.96 4.96 -27.09
C ARG A 53 -2.72 5.28 -27.95
N TYR A 54 -2.70 6.42 -28.63
CA TYR A 54 -1.68 6.78 -29.60
C TYR A 54 -1.39 8.30 -29.71
N GLU A 55 -2.12 9.16 -29.00
CA GLU A 55 -2.13 10.60 -29.31
C GLU A 55 -0.77 11.28 -29.08
N ARG A 56 -0.16 11.12 -27.90
CA ARG A 56 1.13 11.74 -27.59
C ARG A 56 2.27 11.20 -28.44
N LEU A 57 2.33 9.89 -28.69
CA LEU A 57 3.39 9.30 -29.51
C LEU A 57 3.27 9.70 -30.98
N ARG A 58 2.08 9.60 -31.60
CA ARG A 58 1.88 10.06 -32.98
C ARG A 58 2.09 11.56 -33.14
N LEU A 59 1.77 12.36 -32.12
CA LEU A 59 2.07 13.80 -32.11
C LEU A 59 3.59 14.03 -32.09
N PHE A 60 4.34 13.30 -31.26
CA PHE A 60 5.80 13.35 -31.22
C PHE A 60 6.40 12.96 -32.58
N GLU A 61 6.04 11.81 -33.14
CA GLU A 61 6.48 11.34 -34.47
C GLU A 61 6.22 12.39 -35.56
N LYS A 62 5.00 12.94 -35.59
CA LYS A 62 4.57 13.97 -36.55
C LYS A 62 5.34 15.29 -36.40
N VAL A 63 5.66 15.70 -35.17
CA VAL A 63 6.49 16.89 -34.90
C VAL A 63 7.95 16.65 -35.30
N MET A 64 8.51 15.48 -35.00
CA MET A 64 9.89 15.14 -35.37
C MET A 64 10.06 15.02 -36.89
N GLN A 65 9.15 14.33 -37.57
CA GLN A 65 9.17 14.20 -39.03
C GLN A 65 9.02 15.56 -39.73
N LYS A 66 8.08 16.40 -39.29
CA LYS A 66 7.90 17.76 -39.84
C LYS A 66 9.09 18.68 -39.55
N SER A 67 9.75 18.52 -38.40
CA SER A 67 11.00 19.23 -38.07
C SER A 67 12.15 18.83 -39.01
N LEU A 68 12.28 17.53 -39.30
CA LEU A 68 13.29 17.00 -40.22
C LEU A 68 13.05 17.43 -41.68
N GLU A 69 11.80 17.49 -42.12
CA GLU A 69 11.40 18.06 -43.42
C GLU A 69 11.83 19.54 -43.52
N LYS A 70 11.48 20.36 -42.52
CA LYS A 70 11.85 21.79 -42.47
C LYS A 70 13.36 22.01 -42.41
N PHE A 71 14.09 21.20 -41.65
CA PHE A 71 15.56 21.20 -41.65
C PHE A 71 16.13 20.88 -43.04
N THR A 72 15.55 19.88 -43.73
CA THR A 72 15.95 19.48 -45.09
C THR A 72 15.68 20.59 -46.13
N GLU A 73 14.57 21.33 -46.02
CA GLU A 73 14.27 22.49 -46.88
C GLU A 73 15.36 23.59 -46.77
N HIS A 74 15.85 23.86 -45.55
CA HIS A 74 16.95 24.80 -45.33
C HIS A 74 18.27 24.33 -45.97
N ALA A 75 18.49 23.02 -46.07
CA ALA A 75 19.63 22.40 -46.73
C ALA A 75 19.48 22.22 -48.26
N SER A 76 18.51 22.90 -48.89
CA SER A 76 18.17 22.80 -50.32
C SER A 76 19.34 22.96 -51.30
N PHE A 77 19.26 22.25 -52.45
CA PHE A 77 20.31 22.18 -53.47
C PHE A 77 20.78 23.57 -53.96
N ASN A 78 19.85 24.51 -54.16
CA ASN A 78 20.18 25.88 -54.57
C ASN A 78 21.18 26.56 -53.61
N ARG A 79 21.04 26.36 -52.30
CA ARG A 79 21.98 26.89 -51.30
C ARG A 79 23.32 26.16 -51.39
N PHE A 80 23.31 24.84 -51.46
CA PHE A 80 24.50 24.00 -51.59
C PHE A 80 25.35 24.36 -52.83
N ALA A 81 24.74 24.38 -54.02
CA ALA A 81 25.37 24.79 -55.27
C ALA A 81 25.82 26.27 -55.25
N SER A 82 25.12 27.16 -54.53
CA SER A 82 25.52 28.56 -54.39
C SER A 82 26.81 28.75 -53.58
N MET A 83 27.17 27.79 -52.73
CA MET A 83 28.44 27.76 -51.98
C MET A 83 29.54 27.10 -52.83
N PHE A 84 29.26 25.93 -53.41
CA PHE A 84 30.25 25.15 -54.18
C PHE A 84 30.32 25.51 -55.67
N ARG A 85 30.14 26.80 -56.03
CA ARG A 85 30.06 27.29 -57.42
C ARG A 85 31.18 26.80 -58.35
N PRO A 86 32.47 26.74 -57.95
CA PRO A 86 33.55 26.29 -58.85
C PRO A 86 33.46 24.80 -59.21
N LEU A 87 32.85 23.99 -58.35
CA LEU A 87 32.63 22.56 -58.56
C LEU A 87 31.33 22.33 -59.35
N TYR A 88 30.25 23.03 -59.00
CA TYR A 88 28.99 23.00 -59.77
C TYR A 88 29.21 23.36 -61.25
N LYS A 89 29.98 24.42 -61.54
CA LYS A 89 30.35 24.81 -62.91
C LYS A 89 31.15 23.75 -63.68
N LYS A 90 31.87 22.85 -62.99
CA LYS A 90 32.64 21.76 -63.63
C LYS A 90 31.78 20.53 -63.93
N ASN A 91 30.84 20.19 -63.05
CA ASN A 91 29.91 19.09 -63.29
C ASN A 91 28.62 19.26 -62.44
N PRO A 92 27.54 19.81 -63.02
CA PRO A 92 26.27 20.00 -62.31
C PRO A 92 25.66 18.69 -61.80
N GLN A 93 25.61 17.64 -62.64
CA GLN A 93 24.98 16.36 -62.27
C GLN A 93 25.69 15.63 -61.14
N LYS A 94 27.03 15.64 -61.11
CA LYS A 94 27.77 15.07 -59.96
C LYS A 94 27.51 15.86 -58.68
N MET A 95 27.38 17.19 -58.76
CA MET A 95 27.04 18.03 -57.60
C MET A 95 25.61 17.75 -57.10
N GLU A 96 24.67 17.52 -58.00
CA GLU A 96 23.28 17.16 -57.69
C GLU A 96 23.17 15.77 -57.05
N ASN A 97 23.87 14.77 -57.58
CA ASN A 97 23.94 13.43 -56.98
C ASN A 97 24.55 13.47 -55.57
N ILE A 98 25.69 14.15 -55.39
CA ILE A 98 26.34 14.29 -54.07
C ILE A 98 25.42 14.97 -53.06
N HIS A 99 24.68 16.01 -53.47
CA HIS A 99 23.71 16.68 -52.60
C HIS A 99 22.57 15.75 -52.20
N LYS A 100 22.02 14.98 -53.15
CA LYS A 100 20.97 14.01 -52.88
C LYS A 100 21.44 12.92 -51.92
N GLU A 101 22.61 12.32 -52.18
CA GLU A 101 23.22 11.29 -51.32
C GLU A 101 23.42 11.81 -49.90
N PHE A 102 23.98 13.02 -49.75
CA PHE A 102 24.14 13.69 -48.45
C PHE A 102 22.81 13.89 -47.71
N ILE A 103 21.76 14.33 -48.40
CA ILE A 103 20.43 14.54 -47.79
C ILE A 103 19.76 13.22 -47.41
N ASP A 104 19.86 12.18 -48.26
CA ASP A 104 19.30 10.86 -47.97
C ASP A 104 20.02 10.16 -46.80
N GLU A 105 21.35 10.28 -46.71
CA GLU A 105 22.15 9.78 -45.57
C GLU A 105 21.87 10.57 -44.28
N LEU A 106 21.87 11.90 -44.33
CA LEU A 106 21.56 12.77 -43.18
C LEU A 106 20.15 12.50 -42.63
N ARG A 107 19.16 12.35 -43.51
CA ARG A 107 17.78 11.99 -43.16
C ARG A 107 17.71 10.60 -42.53
N ARG A 108 18.41 9.61 -43.09
CA ARG A 108 18.48 8.24 -42.53
C ARG A 108 19.10 8.24 -41.14
N ALA A 109 20.25 8.90 -40.95
CA ALA A 109 20.97 8.95 -39.69
C ALA A 109 20.11 9.58 -38.58
N ILE A 110 19.52 10.76 -38.84
CA ILE A 110 18.67 11.46 -37.87
C ILE A 110 17.43 10.62 -37.52
N GLN A 111 16.77 9.98 -38.51
CA GLN A 111 15.63 9.11 -38.22
C GLN A 111 16.02 7.89 -37.37
N GLU A 112 17.21 7.31 -37.60
CA GLU A 112 17.68 6.15 -36.84
C GLU A 112 18.06 6.51 -35.40
N ASP A 113 18.73 7.64 -35.19
CA ASP A 113 19.01 8.14 -33.84
C ASP A 113 17.72 8.50 -33.08
N ILE A 114 16.69 9.01 -33.77
CA ILE A 114 15.37 9.24 -33.16
C ILE A 114 14.72 7.91 -32.74
N ARG A 115 14.76 6.84 -33.56
CA ARG A 115 14.27 5.51 -33.18
C ARG A 115 15.02 4.97 -31.96
N ARG A 116 16.35 5.02 -32.01
CA ARG A 116 17.25 4.62 -30.92
C ARG A 116 16.87 5.31 -29.60
N LEU A 117 16.64 6.62 -29.62
CA LEU A 117 16.24 7.39 -28.44
C LEU A 117 14.81 7.07 -27.95
N ILE A 118 13.87 6.75 -28.85
CA ILE A 118 12.53 6.27 -28.48
C ILE A 118 12.63 4.93 -27.74
N GLU A 119 13.45 4.00 -28.25
CA GLU A 119 13.64 2.65 -27.71
C GLU A 119 14.41 2.67 -26.37
N GLU A 120 15.59 3.29 -26.33
CA GLU A 120 16.42 3.45 -25.12
C GLU A 120 15.66 4.19 -24.00
N GLY A 121 14.98 5.28 -24.36
CA GLY A 121 14.15 6.05 -23.44
C GLY A 121 12.87 5.32 -23.00
N ARG A 122 12.49 4.24 -23.71
CA ARG A 122 11.18 3.55 -23.61
C ARG A 122 10.03 4.54 -23.68
N LEU A 123 10.12 5.47 -24.64
CA LEU A 123 9.27 6.65 -24.74
C LEU A 123 7.80 6.29 -25.00
N GLU A 124 7.54 5.28 -25.82
CA GLU A 124 6.18 4.74 -26.03
C GLU A 124 5.51 4.37 -24.71
N LEU A 125 6.16 3.55 -23.88
CA LEU A 125 5.62 3.15 -22.57
C LEU A 125 5.38 4.37 -21.67
N LYS A 126 6.33 5.32 -21.63
CA LYS A 126 6.21 6.53 -20.79
C LYS A 126 5.06 7.45 -21.22
N LEU A 127 4.87 7.66 -22.52
CA LEU A 127 3.77 8.45 -23.05
C LEU A 127 2.43 7.74 -22.84
N ASN A 128 2.36 6.43 -23.10
CA ASN A 128 1.16 5.63 -22.90
C ASN A 128 0.73 5.55 -21.42
N GLU A 129 1.66 5.52 -20.45
CA GLU A 129 1.31 5.67 -19.03
C GLU A 129 0.86 7.09 -18.69
N LEU A 130 1.47 8.13 -19.28
CA LEU A 130 1.05 9.53 -19.08
C LEU A 130 -0.37 9.75 -19.64
N ASP A 131 -0.71 9.16 -20.79
CA ASP A 131 -2.05 9.15 -21.37
C ASP A 131 -3.06 8.52 -20.40
N LYS A 132 -2.73 7.40 -19.74
CA LYS A 132 -3.61 6.78 -18.71
C LYS A 132 -3.76 7.65 -17.47
N LEU A 133 -2.67 8.24 -16.98
CA LEU A 133 -2.68 9.10 -15.79
C LEU A 133 -3.51 10.37 -16.02
N GLU A 134 -3.40 10.99 -17.19
CA GLU A 134 -4.29 12.09 -17.59
C GLU A 134 -5.74 11.63 -17.64
N ASN A 135 -6.03 10.52 -18.33
CA ASN A 135 -7.40 9.99 -18.43
C ASN A 135 -8.04 9.71 -17.06
N ALA A 136 -7.27 9.18 -16.10
CA ALA A 136 -7.73 8.97 -14.72
C ALA A 136 -7.95 10.29 -13.96
N ALA A 137 -7.16 11.32 -14.25
CA ALA A 137 -7.23 12.63 -13.59
C ALA A 137 -8.29 13.58 -14.19
N LYS A 138 -8.82 13.32 -15.40
CA LYS A 138 -9.74 14.21 -16.15
C LYS A 138 -10.91 14.80 -15.35
N ASN A 139 -11.43 14.05 -14.37
CA ASN A 139 -12.59 14.44 -13.56
C ASN A 139 -12.21 15.07 -12.20
N THR A 140 -10.93 15.37 -11.95
CA THR A 140 -10.46 16.01 -10.72
C THR A 140 -10.36 17.54 -10.95
N PRO A 141 -11.25 18.37 -10.37
CA PRO A 141 -11.23 19.82 -10.59
C PRO A 141 -10.16 20.54 -9.76
N GLU A 142 -9.62 19.89 -8.73
CA GLU A 142 -8.62 20.48 -7.83
C GLU A 142 -7.21 20.46 -8.46
N PRO A 143 -6.38 21.49 -8.24
CA PRO A 143 -4.99 21.47 -8.67
C PRO A 143 -4.22 20.30 -8.06
N ALA A 144 -3.83 19.33 -8.90
CA ALA A 144 -3.08 18.17 -8.46
C ALA A 144 -1.78 18.57 -7.73
N TRP A 145 -1.51 17.90 -6.60
CA TRP A 145 -0.38 18.19 -5.71
C TRP A 145 0.98 18.26 -6.45
N ARG A 146 1.87 19.09 -5.92
CA ARG A 146 3.26 19.24 -6.38
C ARG A 146 4.19 19.26 -5.16
N PRO A 147 5.41 18.70 -5.26
CA PRO A 147 6.43 18.85 -4.21
C PRO A 147 6.61 20.32 -3.84
N SER A 148 6.55 20.62 -2.54
CA SER A 148 6.77 21.95 -1.99
C SER A 148 8.25 22.37 -2.05
N GLY A 149 9.15 21.40 -2.17
CA GLY A 149 10.59 21.60 -2.04
C GLY A 149 11.11 21.43 -0.61
N PHE A 150 10.23 21.14 0.35
CA PHE A 150 10.56 20.81 1.74
C PHE A 150 10.35 19.31 1.96
N PRO A 151 11.42 18.48 1.97
CA PRO A 151 11.30 17.02 1.99
C PRO A 151 10.48 16.48 3.16
N GLU A 152 10.57 17.12 4.32
CA GLU A 152 9.85 16.73 5.53
C GLU A 152 8.33 16.87 5.34
N GLN A 153 7.88 17.98 4.72
CA GLN A 153 6.47 18.23 4.43
C GLN A 153 5.96 17.32 3.30
N ASP A 154 6.74 17.16 2.24
CA ASP A 154 6.38 16.33 1.09
C ASP A 154 6.26 14.85 1.51
N PHE A 155 7.19 14.35 2.32
CA PHE A 155 7.20 12.98 2.84
C PHE A 155 6.06 12.68 3.83
N CYS A 156 5.60 13.68 4.61
CA CYS A 156 4.45 13.51 5.51
C CYS A 156 3.20 13.00 4.78
N SER A 157 2.96 13.44 3.54
CA SER A 157 1.82 13.01 2.73
C SER A 157 1.81 11.50 2.45
N PHE A 158 3.00 10.92 2.23
CA PHE A 158 3.19 9.51 1.92
C PHE A 158 3.11 8.61 3.17
N VAL A 159 3.63 9.07 4.31
CA VAL A 159 3.69 8.25 5.54
C VAL A 159 2.38 8.31 6.36
N MET A 160 1.61 9.40 6.26
CA MET A 160 0.39 9.60 7.05
C MET A 160 -0.59 8.41 7.06
N PRO A 161 -0.90 7.72 5.94
CA PRO A 161 -1.82 6.57 5.95
C PRO A 161 -1.30 5.38 6.78
N PHE A 162 0.01 5.19 6.86
CA PHE A 162 0.63 4.13 7.66
C PHE A 162 0.51 4.43 9.15
N TYR A 163 0.81 5.67 9.56
CA TYR A 163 0.64 6.11 10.95
C TYR A 163 -0.83 6.11 11.39
N GLN A 164 -1.77 6.53 10.53
CA GLN A 164 -3.21 6.42 10.80
C GLN A 164 -3.65 4.97 11.03
N LYS A 165 -3.16 4.02 10.21
CA LYS A 165 -3.44 2.58 10.38
C LYS A 165 -2.85 2.03 11.68
N GLN A 166 -1.64 2.43 12.05
CA GLN A 166 -1.00 2.04 13.31
C GLN A 166 -1.74 2.60 14.53
N GLU A 167 -2.12 3.89 14.47
CA GLU A 167 -2.86 4.57 15.54
C GLU A 167 -4.23 3.93 15.77
N ALA A 168 -4.96 3.60 14.69
CA ALA A 168 -6.23 2.89 14.75
C ALA A 168 -6.09 1.49 15.40
N TYR A 169 -5.04 0.74 15.05
CA TYR A 169 -4.73 -0.55 15.67
C TYR A 169 -4.41 -0.42 17.17
N MET A 170 -3.53 0.52 17.55
CA MET A 170 -3.18 0.73 18.96
C MET A 170 -4.39 1.21 19.78
N LYS A 171 -5.26 2.05 19.22
CA LYS A 171 -6.55 2.45 19.83
C LYS A 171 -7.51 1.27 20.04
N LEU A 172 -7.44 0.21 19.24
CA LEU A 172 -8.26 -0.99 19.41
C LEU A 172 -7.73 -1.85 20.57
N GLU A 173 -6.44 -2.17 20.55
CA GLU A 173 -5.83 -3.05 21.57
C GLU A 173 -5.81 -2.40 22.96
N LEU A 174 -5.60 -1.07 23.04
CA LEU A 174 -5.70 -0.32 24.28
C LEU A 174 -7.11 -0.39 24.90
N LYS A 175 -8.18 -0.30 24.09
CA LYS A 175 -9.56 -0.45 24.58
C LYS A 175 -9.85 -1.87 25.09
N LYS A 176 -9.29 -2.89 24.44
CA LYS A 176 -9.39 -4.29 24.88
C LYS A 176 -8.72 -4.47 26.24
N ILE A 177 -7.46 -4.05 26.38
CA ILE A 177 -6.70 -4.14 27.64
C ILE A 177 -7.40 -3.35 28.76
N GLN A 178 -7.94 -2.16 28.48
CA GLN A 178 -8.72 -1.39 29.45
C GLN A 178 -9.98 -2.14 29.93
N LYS A 179 -10.73 -2.79 29.02
CA LYS A 179 -11.91 -3.58 29.36
C LYS A 179 -11.56 -4.82 30.20
N GLU A 180 -10.48 -5.51 29.85
CA GLU A 180 -9.97 -6.68 30.57
C GLU A 180 -9.50 -6.28 31.98
N ASN A 181 -8.71 -5.21 32.11
CA ASN A 181 -8.25 -4.67 33.39
C ASN A 181 -9.41 -4.20 34.28
N ALA A 182 -10.45 -3.56 33.72
CA ALA A 182 -11.64 -3.17 34.49
C ALA A 182 -12.38 -4.39 35.06
N ALA A 183 -12.56 -5.44 34.26
CA ALA A 183 -13.18 -6.69 34.71
C ALA A 183 -12.32 -7.45 35.74
N LEU A 184 -11.00 -7.39 35.64
CA LEU A 184 -10.08 -7.94 36.65
C LEU A 184 -10.12 -7.14 37.95
N ALA A 185 -10.13 -5.80 37.88
CA ALA A 185 -10.23 -4.93 39.05
C ALA A 185 -11.53 -5.18 39.83
N GLN A 186 -12.67 -5.33 39.14
CA GLN A 186 -13.95 -5.70 39.76
C GLN A 186 -13.89 -7.06 40.48
N LYS A 187 -13.26 -8.08 39.86
CA LYS A 187 -13.06 -9.39 40.49
C LYS A 187 -12.15 -9.32 41.73
N VAL A 188 -11.08 -8.53 41.69
CA VAL A 188 -10.19 -8.32 42.83
C VAL A 188 -10.92 -7.59 43.97
N GLN A 189 -11.75 -6.60 43.66
CA GLN A 189 -12.52 -5.86 44.66
C GLN A 189 -13.56 -6.76 45.35
N ALA A 190 -14.38 -7.48 44.59
CA ALA A 190 -15.34 -8.45 45.16
C ALA A 190 -14.64 -9.57 45.96
N GLY A 191 -13.43 -9.98 45.54
CA GLY A 191 -12.59 -10.91 46.29
C GLY A 191 -12.14 -10.35 47.65
N ARG A 192 -11.69 -9.08 47.70
CA ARG A 192 -11.32 -8.38 48.94
C ARG A 192 -12.51 -8.22 49.89
N GLU A 193 -13.67 -7.84 49.36
CA GLU A 193 -14.91 -7.71 50.13
C GLU A 193 -15.33 -9.04 50.77
N LYS A 194 -15.25 -10.16 50.01
CA LYS A 194 -15.50 -11.50 50.55
C LYS A 194 -14.50 -11.90 51.64
N ILE A 195 -13.22 -11.58 51.48
CA ILE A 195 -12.19 -11.86 52.49
C ILE A 195 -12.50 -11.09 53.79
N ALA A 196 -12.77 -9.79 53.70
CA ALA A 196 -13.12 -8.96 54.86
C ALA A 196 -14.41 -9.44 55.56
N GLN A 197 -15.41 -9.90 54.80
CA GLN A 197 -16.61 -10.54 55.38
C GLN A 197 -16.24 -11.80 56.18
N THR A 198 -15.41 -12.70 55.63
CA THR A 198 -14.98 -13.90 56.36
C THR A 198 -14.10 -13.60 57.56
N GLU A 199 -13.24 -12.59 57.49
CA GLU A 199 -12.38 -12.13 58.59
C GLU A 199 -13.21 -11.57 59.75
N ASN A 200 -14.23 -10.77 59.46
CA ASN A 200 -15.20 -10.27 60.44
C ASN A 200 -16.00 -11.43 61.09
N SER A 201 -16.48 -12.40 60.31
CA SER A 201 -17.20 -13.57 60.84
C SER A 201 -16.32 -14.46 61.73
N ILE A 202 -15.06 -14.67 61.35
CA ILE A 202 -14.09 -15.41 62.18
C ILE A 202 -13.82 -14.65 63.49
N SER A 203 -13.62 -13.33 63.42
CA SER A 203 -13.38 -12.49 64.60
C SER A 203 -14.56 -12.53 65.57
N ALA A 204 -15.79 -12.39 65.07
CA ALA A 204 -17.00 -12.48 65.88
C ALA A 204 -17.16 -13.84 66.57
N ALA A 205 -16.95 -14.95 65.84
CA ALA A 205 -17.01 -16.30 66.41
C ALA A 205 -15.89 -16.55 67.44
N VAL A 206 -14.70 -15.99 67.23
CA VAL A 206 -13.58 -16.05 68.19
C VAL A 206 -13.90 -15.25 69.46
N ASP A 207 -14.55 -14.10 69.36
CA ASP A 207 -14.93 -13.29 70.53
C ASP A 207 -16.14 -13.88 71.29
N GLU A 208 -17.09 -14.50 70.61
CA GLU A 208 -18.15 -15.33 71.21
C GLU A 208 -17.55 -16.53 71.98
N TRP A 209 -16.52 -17.17 71.42
CA TRP A 209 -15.84 -18.30 72.07
C TRP A 209 -15.02 -17.86 73.30
N LYS A 210 -14.39 -16.67 73.26
CA LYS A 210 -13.78 -16.06 74.46
C LYS A 210 -14.81 -15.72 75.54
N ALA A 211 -15.97 -15.16 75.15
CA ALA A 211 -17.02 -14.79 76.09
C ALA A 211 -17.59 -16.01 76.81
N THR A 212 -17.94 -17.07 76.07
CA THR A 212 -18.41 -18.33 76.65
C THR A 212 -17.35 -19.01 77.53
N LEU A 213 -16.07 -18.98 77.14
CA LEU A 213 -14.99 -19.49 77.99
C LEU A 213 -14.88 -18.72 79.32
N ALA A 214 -14.97 -17.39 79.29
CA ALA A 214 -14.98 -16.57 80.50
C ALA A 214 -16.22 -16.81 81.38
N GLU A 215 -17.38 -17.11 80.77
CA GLU A 215 -18.58 -17.53 81.50
C GLU A 215 -18.45 -18.91 82.17
N PHE A 216 -17.63 -19.82 81.62
CA PHE A 216 -17.29 -21.10 82.26
C PHE A 216 -16.19 -20.98 83.34
N GLU A 217 -15.21 -20.09 83.16
CA GLU A 217 -14.14 -19.85 84.13
C GLU A 217 -14.63 -19.12 85.40
N ARG A 218 -15.66 -18.29 85.25
CA ARG A 218 -16.31 -17.55 86.35
C ARG A 218 -16.87 -18.45 87.46
N PRO A 219 -17.70 -19.49 87.22
CA PRO A 219 -18.12 -20.44 88.26
C PRO A 219 -17.00 -21.37 88.72
N ALA A 220 -16.02 -21.71 87.87
CA ALA A 220 -14.84 -22.47 88.31
C ALA A 220 -14.07 -21.72 89.40
N SER A 221 -13.94 -20.39 89.27
CA SER A 221 -13.36 -19.49 90.26
C SER A 221 -14.14 -19.39 91.58
N PHE A 222 -15.42 -19.78 91.61
CA PHE A 222 -16.21 -19.91 92.84
C PHE A 222 -16.13 -21.31 93.47
N LEU A 223 -15.80 -22.35 92.70
CA LEU A 223 -15.66 -23.73 93.19
C LEU A 223 -14.26 -24.01 93.77
N PHE A 224 -13.24 -23.28 93.31
CA PHE A 224 -11.87 -23.35 93.84
C PHE A 224 -11.40 -21.97 94.32
N PRO A 225 -11.71 -21.56 95.57
CA PRO A 225 -11.16 -20.33 96.13
C PRO A 225 -9.63 -20.46 96.27
N ALA A 226 -8.91 -19.46 95.76
CA ALA A 226 -7.46 -19.38 95.87
C ALA A 226 -7.01 -19.05 97.31
N GLY A 227 -7.07 -20.05 98.21
CA GLY A 227 -6.80 -19.85 99.64
C GLY A 227 -6.92 -21.08 100.55
N VAL A 228 -6.78 -22.31 100.05
CA VAL A 228 -6.81 -23.54 100.88
C VAL A 228 -5.70 -24.54 100.49
N PHE A 229 -4.46 -24.08 100.42
CA PHE A 229 -3.25 -24.91 100.57
C PHE A 229 -2.09 -24.02 101.06
N ASP A 230 -2.05 -23.81 102.38
CA ASP A 230 -0.95 -23.17 103.10
C ASP A 230 -0.73 -23.95 104.41
N VAL A 231 0.12 -25.00 104.33
CA VAL A 231 0.74 -25.84 105.37
C VAL A 231 1.71 -26.81 104.69
#